data_AF-A0A8T4KB23-F1
#
_entry.id   AF-A0A8T4KB23-F1
#
_cell.length_a   1.000
_cell.length_b   1.000
_cell.length_c   1.000
_cell.angle_alpha   90.00
_cell.angle_beta   90.00
_cell.angle_gamma   90.00
#
_symmetry.space_group_name_H-M   'P 1'
#
loop_
_entity.id
_entity.type
_entity.pdbx_description
1 polymer ?
#
loop_
_entity_poly.entity_id
_entity_poly.type
_entity_poly.pdbx_seq_one_letter_code
_entity_poly.pdbx_strand_id
1 'polypeptide(L)' 'MGLRSLVERMRRILLVASKPDKSEYRQTVKITGLGFVLIGLIGFAIFMIVQLIGGL' A
#
# COMPACT_ATOMS: atom_id res chain seq x y z
N MET A 1 17.13 28.87 5.53
CA MET A 1 16.38 27.70 6.07
C MET A 1 17.31 26.48 5.99
N GLY A 2 17.95 26.11 7.09
CA GLY A 2 19.03 25.11 7.07
C GLY A 2 18.52 23.68 7.23
N LEU A 3 19.22 22.71 6.63
CA LEU A 3 18.95 21.26 6.75
C LEU A 3 18.77 20.79 8.21
N ARG A 4 19.49 21.40 9.17
CA ARG A 4 19.37 21.08 10.61
C ARG A 4 17.95 21.30 11.16
N SER A 5 17.30 22.41 10.78
CA SER A 5 15.93 22.70 11.22
C SER A 5 14.88 21.77 10.60
N LEU A 6 15.14 21.21 9.42
CA LEU A 6 14.25 20.21 8.80
C LEU A 6 14.28 18.90 9.56
N VAL A 7 15.49 18.42 9.93
CA VAL A 7 15.66 17.20 10.72
C VAL A 7 15.00 17.32 12.09
N GLU A 8 15.15 18.47 12.76
CA GLU A 8 14.47 18.71 14.04
C GLU A 8 12.95 18.73 13.92
N ARG A 9 12.40 19.33 12.85
CA ARG A 9 10.95 19.29 12.58
C ARG A 9 10.45 17.87 12.33
N MET A 10 11.15 17.10 11.49
CA MET A 10 10.80 15.71 11.21
C MET A 10 10.81 14.85 12.47
N ARG A 11 11.80 15.05 13.35
CA ARG A 11 11.86 14.36 14.65
C ARG A 11 10.62 14.63 15.50
N ARG A 12 10.16 15.89 15.58
CA ARG A 12 8.93 16.23 16.33
C ARG A 12 7.69 15.59 15.71
N ILE A 13 7.58 15.58 14.38
CA ILE A 13 6.45 14.96 13.67
C ILE A 13 6.38 13.46 13.97
N LEU A 14 7.51 12.74 13.91
CA LEU A 14 7.58 11.31 14.20
C LEU A 14 7.21 10.99 15.66
N LEU A 15 7.50 11.88 16.60
CA LEU A 15 7.15 11.71 18.01
C LEU A 15 5.65 11.93 18.28
N VAL A 16 4.97 12.76 17.46
CA VAL A 16 3.52 13.05 17.59
C VAL A 16 2.68 12.03 16.80
N ALA A 17 3.26 11.32 15.84
CA ALA A 17 2.56 10.30 15.08
C ALA A 17 2.14 9.12 15.97
N SER A 18 0.84 8.87 16.08
CA SER A 18 0.29 7.72 16.81
C SER A 18 0.59 6.42 16.07
N LYS A 19 1.19 5.45 16.77
CA LYS A 19 1.35 4.10 16.25
C LYS A 19 -0.04 3.42 16.21
N PRO A 20 -0.44 2.83 15.07
CA PRO A 20 -1.75 2.19 14.95
C PRO A 20 -1.85 0.98 15.89
N ASP A 21 -3.06 0.71 16.37
CA ASP A 21 -3.33 -0.49 17.16
C ASP A 21 -3.26 -1.75 16.29
N LYS A 22 -2.96 -2.91 16.91
CA LYS A 22 -2.90 -4.20 16.18
C LYS A 22 -4.24 -4.56 15.53
N SER A 23 -5.36 -4.12 16.10
CA SER A 23 -6.70 -4.36 15.54
C SER A 23 -6.94 -3.53 14.28
N GLU A 24 -6.67 -2.23 14.32
CA GLU A 24 -6.77 -1.30 13.19
C GLU A 24 -5.86 -1.73 12.05
N TYR A 25 -4.60 -2.05 12.35
CA TYR A 25 -3.65 -2.54 11.36
C TYR A 25 -4.17 -3.79 10.63
N ARG A 26 -4.71 -4.75 11.39
CA ARG A 26 -5.28 -5.98 10.83
C ARG A 26 -6.50 -5.70 9.95
N GLN A 27 -7.32 -4.72 10.31
CA GLN A 27 -8.48 -4.32 9.51
C GLN A 27 -8.05 -3.67 8.20
N THR A 28 -7.09 -2.74 8.25
CA THR A 28 -6.52 -2.11 7.05
C THR A 28 -5.91 -3.15 6.12
N VAL A 29 -5.06 -4.05 6.65
CA VAL A 29 -4.43 -5.11 5.86
C VAL A 29 -5.46 -6.01 5.16
N LYS A 30 -6.56 -6.36 5.84
CA LYS A 30 -7.63 -7.17 5.23
C LYS A 30 -8.31 -6.44 4.08
N ILE A 31 -8.64 -5.16 4.26
CA ILE A 31 -9.34 -4.36 3.24
C ILE A 31 -8.43 -4.11 2.03
N THR A 32 -7.19 -3.65 2.27
CA THR A 32 -6.23 -3.40 1.20
C THR A 32 -5.81 -4.69 0.51
N GLY A 33 -5.62 -5.77 1.27
CA GLY A 33 -5.32 -7.10 0.72
C GLY A 33 -6.43 -7.62 -0.19
N LEU A 34 -7.70 -7.44 0.20
CA LEU A 34 -8.83 -7.80 -0.65
C LEU A 34 -8.84 -6.98 -1.96
N GLY A 35 -8.53 -5.69 -1.88
CA GLY A 35 -8.40 -4.82 -3.05
C GLY A 35 -7.28 -5.27 -4.00
N PHE A 36 -6.11 -5.63 -3.47
CA PHE A 36 -5.00 -6.14 -4.29
C PHE A 36 -5.35 -7.46 -4.98
N VAL A 37 -6.03 -8.38 -4.29
CA VAL A 37 -6.47 -9.64 -4.89
C VAL A 37 -7.49 -9.37 -6.01
N LEU A 38 -8.45 -8.48 -5.81
CA LEU A 38 -9.45 -8.13 -6.82
C LEU A 38 -8.80 -7.53 -8.08
N ILE A 39 -7.94 -6.51 -7.92
CA ILE A 39 -7.27 -5.85 -9.04
C ILE A 39 -6.31 -6.84 -9.73
N GLY A 40 -5.59 -7.64 -8.96
CA GLY A 40 -4.70 -8.68 -9.46
C GLY A 40 -5.44 -9.73 -10.28
N LEU A 41 -6.62 -10.19 -9.84
CA LEU A 41 -7.45 -11.12 -10.58
C LEU A 41 -7.98 -10.52 -11.89
N ILE A 42 -8.38 -9.25 -11.89
CA ILE A 42 -8.82 -8.56 -13.11
C ILE A 42 -7.67 -8.46 -14.11
N GLY A 43 -6.49 -8.00 -13.67
CA GLY A 43 -5.29 -7.94 -14.50
C GLY A 43 -4.86 -9.32 -15.01
N PHE A 44 -4.94 -10.34 -14.15
CA PHE A 44 -4.63 -11.73 -14.49
C PHE A 44 -5.63 -12.31 -15.50
N ALA A 45 -6.93 -11.99 -15.36
CA ALA A 45 -7.94 -12.41 -16.32
C ALA A 45 -7.68 -11.80 -17.70
N ILE A 46 -7.35 -10.50 -17.77
CA ILE A 46 -6.96 -9.84 -19.03
C ILE A 46 -5.71 -10.50 -19.61
N PHE A 47 -4.69 -10.71 -18.79
CA PHE A 47 -3.45 -11.38 -19.22
C PHE A 47 -3.73 -12.78 -19.77
N MET A 48 -4.54 -13.60 -19.08
CA MET A 48 -4.91 -14.93 -19.55
C MET A 48 -5.67 -14.89 -20.88
N ILE A 49 -6.61 -13.95 -21.04
CA ILE A 49 -7.37 -13.79 -22.28
C ILE A 49 -6.42 -13.40 -23.43
N VAL A 50 -5.51 -12.46 -23.19
CA VAL A 50 -4.50 -12.05 -24.19
C VAL A 50 -3.56 -13.20 -24.52
N GLN A 51 -3.11 -13.98 -23.54
CA GLN A 51 -2.27 -15.16 -23.75
C GLN A 51 -3.00 -16.24 -24.57
N LEU A 52 -4.30 -16.43 -24.34
CA LEU A 52 -5.10 -17.45 -25.01
C LEU A 52 -5.47 -17.05 -26.45
N ILE A 53 -5.82 -15.78 -26.66
CA ILE A 53 -6.21 -15.24 -27.98
C ILE A 53 -4.99 -14.89 -28.82
N GLY A 54 -3.97 -14.30 -28.20
CA GLY A 54 -2.69 -14.02 -28.84
C GLY A 54 -1.97 -15.29 -29.25
N GLY A 55 -2.35 -16.44 -28.68
CA GLY A 55 -1.53 -17.64 -28.74
C GLY A 55 -0.17 -17.37 -28.10
N LEU A 56 0.68 -18.38 -28.10
CA LEU A 56 2.11 -18.13 -27.90
C LEU A 56 2.65 -17.28 -29.08
#